data_AF-A0A7L1ISE6-F1
#
_entry.id   AF-A0A7L1ISE6-F1
#
_cell.length_a   1.000
_cell.length_b   1.000
_cell.length_c   1.000
_cell.angle_alpha   90.00
_cell.angle_beta   90.00
_cell.angle_gamma   90.00
#
_symmetry.space_group_name_H-M   'P 1'
#
loop_
_entity.id
_entity.type
_entity.pdbx_description
1 polymer ?
#
loop_
_entity_poly.entity_id
_entity_poly.type
_entity_poly.pdbx_seq_one_letter_code
_entity_poly.pdbx_strand_id
1 'polypeptide(L)'
;AQACADVLALAKEARKRNLGPLHPSFNVIKIIRDGLMRNLPENTHQLSSGRLCISLTRVSDGKNALISHFNSKEEVVQALICSSFVPIYCGLIPPSFRGVRYVDGGISDNLPHYESKNTITVSPFAGECDICPKGNSANFHEMNVTNTSIQLSLGNLYRLTQALFPPEPKVLGEICEQGYSDALKFLKENGML
;
A
#
# COMPACT_ATOMS: atom_id res chain seq x y z
N ALA A 1 14.22 -8.85 2.01
CA ALA A 1 14.29 -10.08 1.19
C ALA A 1 13.00 -10.92 1.30
N GLN A 2 12.58 -11.33 2.51
CA GLN A 2 11.40 -12.20 2.69
C GLN A 2 10.07 -11.57 2.25
N ALA A 3 9.80 -10.30 2.60
CA ALA A 3 8.56 -9.62 2.19
C ALA A 3 8.38 -9.53 0.66
N CYS A 4 9.46 -9.26 -0.09
CA CYS A 4 9.41 -9.26 -1.56
C CYS A 4 9.10 -10.65 -2.12
N ALA A 5 9.63 -11.71 -1.50
CA ALA A 5 9.32 -13.09 -1.89
C ALA A 5 7.84 -13.43 -1.66
N ASP A 6 7.26 -12.99 -0.54
CA ASP A 6 5.83 -13.17 -0.26
C ASP A 6 4.94 -12.40 -1.25
N VAL A 7 5.31 -11.18 -1.63
CA VAL A 7 4.61 -10.39 -2.66
C VAL A 7 4.69 -11.09 -4.03
N LEU A 8 5.86 -11.60 -4.42
CA LEU A 8 6.02 -12.36 -5.66
C LEU A 8 5.23 -13.68 -5.63
N ALA A 9 5.15 -14.35 -4.49
CA ALA A 9 4.33 -15.55 -4.31
C ALA A 9 2.84 -15.23 -4.45
N LEU A 10 2.37 -14.13 -3.84
CA LEU A 10 1.00 -13.63 -3.98
C LEU A 10 0.66 -13.33 -5.45
N ALA A 11 1.54 -12.62 -6.15
CA ALA A 11 1.35 -12.30 -7.58
C ALA A 11 1.29 -13.56 -8.45
N LYS A 12 2.17 -14.55 -8.19
CA LYS A 12 2.13 -15.84 -8.88
C LYS A 12 0.81 -16.57 -8.63
N GLU A 13 0.32 -16.58 -7.40
CA GLU A 13 -0.95 -17.23 -7.05
C GLU A 13 -2.16 -16.53 -7.67
N ALA A 14 -2.16 -15.19 -7.69
CA ALA A 14 -3.19 -14.39 -8.35
C ALA A 14 -3.27 -14.70 -9.85
N ARG A 15 -2.12 -14.91 -10.51
CA ARG A 15 -2.05 -15.18 -11.96
C ARG A 15 -2.39 -16.61 -12.38
N LYS A 16 -2.46 -17.58 -11.47
CA LYS A 16 -2.75 -19.00 -11.83
C LYS A 16 -4.17 -19.24 -12.35
N ARG A 17 -5.07 -18.27 -12.28
CA ARG A 17 -6.52 -18.47 -12.53
C ARG A 17 -7.03 -17.54 -13.62
N ASN A 18 -8.01 -18.02 -14.40
CA ASN A 18 -8.54 -17.32 -15.58
C ASN A 18 -9.22 -15.96 -15.29
N LEU A 19 -9.62 -15.69 -14.03
CA LEU A 19 -10.14 -14.40 -13.57
C LEU A 19 -9.12 -13.60 -12.73
N GLY A 20 -7.88 -14.08 -12.65
CA GLY A 20 -6.81 -13.48 -11.88
C GLY A 20 -7.20 -13.24 -10.41
N PRO A 21 -7.00 -12.01 -9.90
CA PRO A 21 -7.35 -11.67 -8.52
C PRO A 21 -8.85 -11.59 -8.26
N LEU A 22 -9.70 -11.55 -9.29
CA LEU A 22 -11.16 -11.53 -9.17
C LEU A 22 -11.75 -12.95 -9.09
N HIS A 23 -10.92 -13.99 -9.12
CA HIS A 23 -11.40 -15.36 -9.02
C HIS A 23 -12.01 -15.62 -7.63
N PRO A 24 -13.23 -16.18 -7.51
CA PRO A 24 -13.93 -16.33 -6.22
C PRO A 24 -13.16 -17.12 -5.14
N SER A 25 -12.31 -18.06 -5.55
CA SER A 25 -11.46 -18.83 -4.62
C SER A 25 -10.11 -18.17 -4.31
N PHE A 26 -9.79 -17.00 -4.89
CA PHE A 26 -8.58 -16.23 -4.58
C PHE A 26 -8.90 -15.23 -3.48
N ASN A 27 -8.48 -15.55 -2.26
CA ASN A 27 -8.68 -14.67 -1.12
C ASN A 27 -7.37 -13.96 -0.81
N VAL A 28 -7.16 -12.81 -1.48
CA VAL A 28 -5.98 -11.96 -1.29
C VAL A 28 -5.76 -11.59 0.18
N ILE A 29 -6.86 -11.30 0.89
CA ILE A 29 -6.87 -10.94 2.31
C ILE A 29 -6.35 -12.09 3.18
N LYS A 30 -6.75 -13.33 2.89
CA LYS A 30 -6.23 -14.50 3.60
C LYS A 30 -4.73 -14.66 3.41
N ILE A 31 -4.24 -14.54 2.17
CA ILE A 31 -2.81 -14.68 1.86
C ILE A 31 -2.00 -13.58 2.56
N ILE A 32 -2.46 -12.33 2.50
CA ILE A 32 -1.82 -11.20 3.19
C ILE A 32 -1.82 -11.44 4.70
N ARG A 33 -2.96 -11.82 5.28
CA ARG A 33 -3.06 -12.10 6.72
C ARG A 33 -2.08 -13.20 7.14
N ASP A 34 -2.07 -14.33 6.44
CA ASP A 34 -1.20 -15.45 6.75
C ASP A 34 0.28 -15.04 6.62
N GLY A 35 0.62 -14.24 5.60
CA GLY A 35 1.96 -13.68 5.42
C GLY A 35 2.37 -12.74 6.57
N LEU A 36 1.50 -11.81 6.96
CA LEU A 36 1.77 -10.89 8.08
C LEU A 36 1.91 -11.66 9.40
N MET A 37 1.03 -12.61 9.67
CA MET A 37 1.10 -13.44 10.89
C MET A 37 2.39 -14.26 10.95
N ARG A 38 2.90 -14.76 9.83
CA ARG A 38 4.17 -15.51 9.78
C ARG A 38 5.39 -14.61 9.98
N ASN A 39 5.41 -13.42 9.37
CA ASN A 39 6.62 -12.60 9.28
C ASN A 39 6.76 -11.57 10.41
N LEU A 40 5.65 -11.12 11.01
CA LEU A 40 5.70 -10.15 12.10
C LEU A 40 6.06 -10.84 13.43
N PRO A 41 6.97 -10.28 14.23
CA PRO A 41 7.29 -10.83 15.56
C PRO A 41 6.09 -10.74 16.52
N GLU A 42 6.04 -11.60 17.53
CA GLU A 42 4.93 -11.64 18.50
C GLU A 42 4.72 -10.32 19.24
N ASN A 43 5.80 -9.59 19.55
CA ASN A 43 5.75 -8.30 20.21
C ASN A 43 5.60 -7.10 19.24
N THR A 44 5.19 -7.31 17.99
CA THR A 44 5.05 -6.23 16.98
C THR A 44 4.24 -5.04 17.50
N HIS A 45 3.16 -5.28 18.22
CA HIS A 45 2.30 -4.23 18.78
C HIS A 45 3.03 -3.29 19.74
N GLN A 46 4.02 -3.78 20.49
CA GLN A 46 4.88 -2.97 21.35
C GLN A 46 5.91 -2.19 20.53
N LEU A 47 6.40 -2.80 19.45
CA LEU A 47 7.37 -2.18 18.55
C LEU A 47 6.74 -1.09 17.67
N SER A 48 5.47 -1.23 17.29
CA SER A 48 4.80 -0.34 16.34
C SER A 48 3.96 0.74 17.01
N SER A 49 3.44 0.52 18.22
CA SER A 49 2.60 1.53 18.89
C SER A 49 3.35 2.86 19.10
N GLY A 50 2.69 3.96 18.74
CA GLY A 50 3.25 5.31 18.75
C GLY A 50 4.27 5.60 17.63
N ARG A 51 4.65 4.60 16.84
CA ARG A 51 5.65 4.72 15.76
C ARG A 51 5.09 4.41 14.37
N LEU A 52 4.05 3.60 14.28
CA LEU A 52 3.32 3.26 13.07
C LEU A 52 1.93 3.89 13.14
N CYS A 53 1.54 4.62 12.09
CA CYS A 53 0.19 5.10 11.89
C CYS A 53 -0.41 4.40 10.67
N ILE A 54 -1.59 3.80 10.83
CA ILE A 54 -2.32 3.11 9.76
C ILE A 54 -3.58 3.90 9.43
N SER A 55 -3.68 4.35 8.19
CA SER A 55 -4.85 5.06 7.65
C SER A 55 -5.96 4.08 7.31
N LEU A 56 -7.17 4.31 7.84
CA LEU A 56 -8.35 3.51 7.58
C LEU A 56 -9.52 4.40 7.18
N THR A 57 -10.30 3.98 6.18
CA THR A 57 -11.54 4.68 5.83
C THR A 57 -12.73 4.00 6.50
N ARG A 58 -13.45 4.69 7.38
CA ARG A 58 -14.61 4.14 8.08
C ARG A 58 -15.82 4.03 7.15
N VAL A 59 -16.42 2.85 7.08
CA VAL A 59 -17.51 2.56 6.12
C VAL A 59 -18.78 3.37 6.41
N SER A 60 -19.09 3.63 7.67
CA SER A 60 -20.37 4.25 8.05
C SER A 60 -20.51 5.72 7.63
N ASP A 61 -19.41 6.44 7.51
CA ASP A 61 -19.41 7.89 7.24
C ASP A 61 -18.27 8.37 6.33
N GLY A 62 -17.47 7.46 5.79
CA GLY A 62 -16.35 7.77 4.90
C GLY A 62 -15.18 8.51 5.56
N LYS A 63 -15.21 8.72 6.87
CA LYS A 63 -14.18 9.48 7.58
C LYS A 63 -12.92 8.65 7.78
N ASN A 64 -11.78 9.33 7.74
CA ASN A 64 -10.50 8.71 8.06
C ASN A 64 -10.37 8.41 9.56
N ALA A 65 -9.69 7.32 9.88
CA ALA A 65 -9.22 7.00 11.22
C ALA A 65 -7.74 6.57 11.15
N LEU A 66 -6.87 7.34 11.82
CA LEU A 66 -5.46 6.97 11.98
C LEU A 66 -5.27 6.13 13.24
N ILE A 67 -4.89 4.87 13.05
CA ILE A 67 -4.63 3.94 14.14
C ILE A 67 -3.13 3.90 14.42
N SER A 68 -2.74 4.30 15.63
CA SER A 68 -1.33 4.33 16.05
C SER A 68 -1.01 3.51 17.30
N HIS A 69 -2.03 2.90 17.93
CA HIS A 69 -1.88 2.16 19.18
C HIS A 69 -2.52 0.77 19.07
N PHE A 70 -1.76 -0.25 19.43
CA PHE A 70 -2.09 -1.66 19.26
C PHE A 70 -1.84 -2.44 20.54
N ASN A 71 -2.79 -3.31 20.91
CA ASN A 71 -2.73 -4.12 22.12
C ASN A 71 -2.20 -5.54 21.87
N SER A 72 -2.16 -6.00 20.61
CA SER A 72 -1.66 -7.33 20.25
C SER A 72 -1.19 -7.39 18.80
N LYS A 73 -0.43 -8.43 18.44
CA LYS A 73 0.00 -8.70 17.05
C LYS A 73 -1.22 -8.80 16.12
N GLU A 74 -2.29 -9.43 16.57
CA GLU A 74 -3.54 -9.58 15.84
C GLU A 74 -4.19 -8.22 15.57
N GLU A 75 -4.15 -7.27 16.52
CA GLU A 75 -4.63 -5.92 16.26
C GLU A 75 -3.82 -5.22 15.16
N VAL A 76 -2.49 -5.33 15.17
CA VAL A 76 -1.64 -4.75 14.11
C VAL A 76 -2.01 -5.34 12.76
N VAL A 77 -2.08 -6.68 12.69
CA VAL A 77 -2.43 -7.40 11.46
C VAL A 77 -3.84 -7.04 11.00
N GLN A 78 -4.80 -6.93 11.92
CA GLN A 78 -6.17 -6.60 11.58
C GLN A 78 -6.30 -5.17 11.04
N ALA A 79 -5.57 -4.20 11.63
CA ALA A 79 -5.51 -2.84 11.11
C ALA A 79 -4.89 -2.80 9.71
N LEU A 80 -3.78 -3.51 9.47
CA LEU A 80 -3.18 -3.62 8.13
C LEU A 80 -4.14 -4.23 7.12
N ILE A 81 -4.89 -5.27 7.50
CA ILE A 81 -5.89 -5.91 6.64
C ILE A 81 -7.03 -4.95 6.29
N CYS A 82 -7.51 -4.16 7.24
CA CYS A 82 -8.49 -3.11 6.97
C CYS A 82 -7.92 -2.07 6.00
N SER A 83 -6.68 -1.63 6.22
CA SER A 83 -6.00 -0.61 5.42
C SER A 83 -5.72 -1.04 3.99
N SER A 84 -5.59 -2.35 3.74
CA SER A 84 -5.36 -2.92 2.41
C SER A 84 -6.63 -3.47 1.76
N PHE A 85 -7.81 -3.30 2.37
CA PHE A 85 -9.06 -3.83 1.84
C PHE A 85 -9.64 -2.87 0.80
N VAL A 86 -9.28 -3.08 -0.46
CA VAL A 86 -9.89 -2.36 -1.59
C VAL A 86 -11.29 -2.94 -1.84
N PRO A 87 -12.38 -2.14 -1.69
CA PRO A 87 -13.75 -2.63 -1.91
C PRO A 87 -13.93 -3.27 -3.28
N ILE A 88 -14.79 -4.29 -3.36
CA ILE A 88 -15.08 -5.08 -4.57
C ILE A 88 -13.90 -5.98 -4.99
N TYR A 89 -12.68 -5.46 -4.98
CA TYR A 89 -11.46 -6.22 -5.32
C TYR A 89 -11.13 -7.28 -4.25
N CYS A 90 -11.10 -6.89 -2.98
CA CYS A 90 -10.80 -7.80 -1.87
C CYS A 90 -12.02 -8.60 -1.38
N GLY A 91 -13.23 -8.21 -1.80
CA GLY A 91 -14.49 -8.82 -1.41
C GLY A 91 -15.60 -7.79 -1.16
N LEU A 92 -16.78 -8.28 -0.79
CA LEU A 92 -17.98 -7.46 -0.56
C LEU A 92 -18.20 -7.06 0.90
N ILE A 93 -17.67 -7.84 1.85
CA ILE A 93 -17.86 -7.61 3.29
C ILE A 93 -16.54 -7.05 3.85
N PRO A 94 -16.49 -5.76 4.20
CA PRO A 94 -15.28 -5.17 4.78
C PRO A 94 -14.95 -5.79 6.14
N PRO A 95 -13.66 -5.93 6.47
CA PRO A 95 -13.22 -6.37 7.79
C PRO A 95 -13.61 -5.36 8.87
N SER A 96 -13.60 -5.81 10.12
CA SER A 96 -13.83 -4.95 11.28
C SER A 96 -12.58 -4.82 12.15
N PHE A 97 -12.36 -3.64 12.69
CA PHE A 97 -11.33 -3.36 13.69
C PHE A 97 -12.02 -2.70 14.88
N ARG A 98 -11.87 -3.27 16.08
CA ARG A 98 -12.54 -2.80 17.31
C ARG A 98 -14.06 -2.59 17.14
N GLY A 99 -14.72 -3.53 16.46
CA GLY A 99 -16.18 -3.51 16.23
C GLY A 99 -16.67 -2.58 15.12
N VAL A 100 -15.79 -1.81 14.48
CA VAL A 100 -16.14 -0.87 13.39
C VAL A 100 -15.62 -1.39 12.06
N ARG A 101 -16.40 -1.25 10.98
CA ARG A 101 -16.00 -1.67 9.63
C ARG A 101 -15.17 -0.61 8.92
N TYR A 102 -14.08 -1.06 8.30
CA TYR A 102 -13.13 -0.20 7.59
C TYR A 102 -12.76 -0.79 6.23
N VAL A 103 -12.37 0.09 5.34
CA VAL A 103 -11.79 -0.21 4.02
C VAL A 103 -10.49 0.57 3.84
N ASP A 104 -9.86 0.40 2.69
CA ASP A 104 -8.59 1.00 2.32
C ASP A 104 -8.49 2.49 2.72
N GLY A 105 -7.40 2.83 3.41
CA GLY A 105 -7.13 4.17 3.91
C GLY A 105 -6.98 5.20 2.80
N GLY A 106 -6.47 4.77 1.64
CA GLY A 106 -6.26 5.61 0.48
C GLY A 106 -7.53 6.20 -0.13
N ILE A 107 -8.72 5.71 0.27
CA ILE A 107 -10.01 6.28 -0.12
C ILE A 107 -10.30 7.60 0.61
N SER A 108 -9.74 7.82 1.80
CA SER A 108 -9.94 9.04 2.58
C SER A 108 -8.64 9.83 2.80
N ASP A 109 -7.52 9.15 3.03
CA ASP A 109 -6.21 9.75 3.27
C ASP A 109 -5.09 8.76 2.89
N ASN A 110 -4.56 8.91 1.68
CA ASN A 110 -3.54 8.01 1.11
C ASN A 110 -2.11 8.41 1.48
N LEU A 111 -1.88 9.69 1.80
CA LEU A 111 -0.64 10.19 2.36
C LEU A 111 -0.97 10.99 3.61
N PRO A 112 -1.12 10.31 4.77
CA PRO A 112 -1.39 10.99 6.02
C PRO A 112 -0.24 11.95 6.31
N HIS A 113 -0.54 13.24 6.24
CA HIS A 113 0.45 14.29 6.39
C HIS A 113 0.84 14.39 7.86
N TYR A 114 2.13 14.21 8.14
CA TYR A 114 2.69 14.47 9.46
C TYR A 114 3.42 15.81 9.39
N GLU A 115 3.06 16.78 10.24
CA GLU A 115 3.57 18.17 10.23
C GLU A 115 5.07 18.31 10.55
N SER A 116 5.84 17.22 10.51
CA SER A 116 7.29 17.25 10.67
C SER A 116 7.96 17.68 9.37
N LYS A 117 8.89 18.63 9.48
CA LYS A 117 9.73 19.10 8.37
C LYS A 117 10.69 18.04 7.81
N ASN A 118 10.77 16.87 8.45
CA ASN A 118 11.70 15.79 8.08
C ASN A 118 10.97 14.54 7.56
N THR A 119 9.74 14.68 7.08
CA THR A 119 8.96 13.56 6.52
C THR A 119 9.44 13.27 5.10
N ILE A 120 9.83 12.03 4.83
CA ILE A 120 10.11 11.54 3.47
C ILE A 120 8.87 10.82 2.95
N THR A 121 8.39 11.24 1.79
CA THR A 121 7.21 10.70 1.13
C THR A 121 7.60 9.73 0.01
N VAL A 122 6.88 8.61 -0.10
CA VAL A 122 7.16 7.56 -1.08
C VAL A 122 5.88 7.24 -1.84
N SER A 123 5.94 7.21 -3.17
CA SER A 123 4.79 6.87 -4.02
C SER A 123 5.20 5.92 -5.15
N PRO A 124 4.39 4.88 -5.43
CA PRO A 124 4.59 4.04 -6.62
C PRO A 124 4.14 4.75 -7.92
N PHE A 125 3.54 5.93 -7.83
CA PHE A 125 3.07 6.75 -8.95
C PHE A 125 3.94 7.99 -9.12
N ALA A 126 4.16 8.41 -10.36
CA ALA A 126 4.84 9.66 -10.66
C ALA A 126 4.02 10.87 -10.14
N GLY A 127 4.69 11.79 -9.45
CA GLY A 127 4.07 12.93 -8.78
C GLY A 127 5.09 13.73 -7.96
N GLU A 128 4.61 14.35 -6.89
CA GLU A 128 5.38 15.27 -6.04
C GLU A 128 5.99 14.61 -4.80
N CYS A 129 5.90 13.29 -4.66
CA CYS A 129 6.56 12.59 -3.56
C CYS A 129 8.09 12.59 -3.73
N ASP A 130 8.80 12.69 -2.61
CA ASP A 130 10.27 12.70 -2.54
C ASP A 130 10.91 11.52 -3.29
N ILE A 131 10.32 10.33 -3.11
CA ILE A 131 10.72 9.09 -3.78
C ILE A 131 9.54 8.59 -4.62
N CYS A 132 9.62 8.76 -5.94
CA CYS A 132 8.64 8.24 -6.89
C CYS A 132 9.23 8.05 -8.31
N PRO A 133 8.57 7.26 -9.18
CA PRO A 133 8.98 7.14 -10.57
C PRO A 133 8.94 8.50 -11.28
N LYS A 134 9.93 8.81 -12.12
CA LYS A 134 9.92 10.05 -12.90
C LYS A 134 9.03 9.91 -14.13
N GLY A 135 8.07 10.83 -14.29
CA GLY A 135 7.24 10.93 -15.50
C GLY A 135 8.03 11.50 -16.68
N ASN A 136 7.81 10.96 -17.90
CA ASN A 136 8.40 11.47 -19.14
C ASN A 136 7.65 12.67 -19.74
N SER A 137 6.56 13.11 -19.13
CA SER A 137 5.66 14.11 -19.70
C SER A 137 5.82 15.47 -19.04
N ALA A 138 6.10 16.50 -19.85
CA ALA A 138 5.99 17.91 -19.50
C ALA A 138 4.51 18.38 -19.35
N ASN A 139 3.63 17.50 -18.87
CA ASN A 139 2.18 17.73 -18.78
C ASN A 139 1.78 18.12 -17.36
N PHE A 140 1.38 19.39 -17.21
CA PHE A 140 1.04 20.10 -15.98
C PHE A 140 -0.37 19.81 -15.44
N HIS A 141 -0.86 18.56 -15.57
CA HIS A 141 -2.18 18.19 -15.05
C HIS A 141 -2.02 17.15 -13.93
N GLU A 142 -2.05 17.64 -12.71
CA GLU A 142 -2.01 16.85 -11.47
C GLU A 142 -3.41 16.69 -10.90
N MET A 143 -3.68 15.51 -10.35
CA MET A 143 -4.89 15.26 -9.59
C MET A 143 -4.51 14.93 -8.15
N ASN A 144 -4.96 15.76 -7.22
CA ASN A 144 -4.89 15.46 -5.79
C ASN A 144 -6.01 14.49 -5.44
N VAL A 145 -5.66 13.22 -5.26
CA VAL A 145 -6.55 12.19 -4.74
C VAL A 145 -6.13 11.92 -3.31
N THR A 146 -6.98 12.26 -2.35
CA THR A 146 -6.82 11.88 -0.93
C THR A 146 -5.43 12.17 -0.36
N ASN A 147 -4.96 13.41 -0.53
CA ASN A 147 -3.63 13.92 -0.14
C ASN A 147 -2.44 13.35 -0.94
N THR A 148 -2.67 12.62 -2.02
CA THR A 148 -1.63 12.21 -2.98
C THR A 148 -1.76 12.99 -4.28
N SER A 149 -0.73 13.74 -4.66
CA SER A 149 -0.63 14.30 -6.02
C SER A 149 -0.18 13.19 -6.98
N ILE A 150 -1.08 12.79 -7.87
CA ILE A 150 -0.81 11.82 -8.93
C ILE A 150 -0.85 12.56 -10.26
N GLN A 151 0.24 12.49 -11.04
CA GLN A 151 0.26 13.04 -12.39
C GLN A 151 -0.72 12.26 -13.30
N LEU A 152 -1.58 12.97 -14.02
CA LEU A 152 -2.45 12.36 -15.03
C LEU A 152 -1.63 12.01 -16.27
N SER A 153 -1.02 10.81 -16.25
CA SER A 153 -0.20 10.29 -17.34
C SER A 153 -0.57 8.86 -17.71
N LEU A 154 -0.33 8.48 -18.96
CA LEU A 154 -0.45 7.07 -19.40
C LEU A 154 0.44 6.14 -18.57
N GLY A 155 1.58 6.65 -18.08
CA GLY A 155 2.47 5.91 -17.18
C GLY A 155 1.85 5.61 -15.83
N ASN A 156 1.11 6.55 -15.24
CA ASN A 156 0.39 6.33 -13.98
C ASN A 156 -0.87 5.50 -14.15
N LEU A 157 -1.58 5.65 -15.27
CA LEU A 157 -2.69 4.74 -15.61
C LEU A 157 -2.18 3.30 -15.73
N TYR A 158 -1.06 3.09 -16.42
CA TYR A 158 -0.41 1.77 -16.51
C TYR A 158 0.03 1.24 -15.14
N ARG A 159 0.58 2.07 -14.25
CA ARG A 159 0.91 1.65 -12.87
C ARG A 159 -0.32 1.28 -12.06
N LEU A 160 -1.42 2.01 -12.24
CA LEU A 160 -2.69 1.71 -11.55
C LEU A 160 -3.23 0.36 -12.01
N THR A 161 -3.18 0.05 -13.31
CA THR A 161 -3.58 -1.28 -13.78
C THR A 161 -2.68 -2.38 -13.22
N GLN A 162 -1.36 -2.16 -13.14
CA GLN A 162 -0.42 -3.11 -12.52
C GLN A 162 -0.64 -3.29 -11.02
N ALA A 163 -1.08 -2.26 -10.30
CA ALA A 163 -1.40 -2.34 -8.88
C ALA A 163 -2.63 -3.21 -8.62
N LEU A 164 -3.66 -3.13 -9.48
CA LEU A 164 -4.86 -3.96 -9.38
C LEU A 164 -4.66 -5.36 -9.97
N PHE A 165 -3.91 -5.46 -11.07
CA PHE A 165 -3.65 -6.69 -11.80
C PHE A 165 -2.14 -6.96 -11.80
N PRO A 166 -1.64 -7.81 -10.88
CA PRO A 166 -0.21 -8.01 -10.71
C PRO A 166 0.42 -8.48 -12.03
N PRO A 167 1.46 -7.76 -12.54
CA PRO A 167 2.08 -8.09 -13.81
C PRO A 167 2.96 -9.33 -13.69
N GLU A 168 3.67 -9.68 -14.77
CA GLU A 168 4.55 -10.83 -14.75
C GLU A 168 5.68 -10.69 -13.72
N PRO A 169 6.18 -11.80 -13.12
CA PRO A 169 7.26 -11.74 -12.12
C PRO A 169 8.49 -10.95 -12.59
N LYS A 170 8.80 -10.97 -13.89
CA LYS A 170 9.87 -10.16 -14.47
C LYS A 170 9.59 -8.66 -14.29
N VAL A 171 8.40 -8.20 -14.67
CA VAL A 171 7.97 -6.80 -14.55
C VAL A 171 7.86 -6.38 -13.08
N LEU A 172 7.42 -7.27 -12.18
CA LEU A 172 7.45 -7.01 -10.74
C LEU A 172 8.89 -6.81 -10.23
N GLY A 173 9.85 -7.59 -10.73
CA GLY A 173 11.26 -7.41 -10.44
C GLY A 173 11.78 -6.04 -10.87
N GLU A 174 11.43 -5.62 -12.10
CA GLU A 174 11.77 -4.30 -12.65
C GLU A 174 11.18 -3.16 -11.80
N ILE A 175 9.93 -3.30 -11.33
CA ILE A 175 9.30 -2.32 -10.43
C ILE A 175 10.04 -2.23 -9.09
N CYS A 176 10.43 -3.37 -8.51
CA CYS A 176 11.21 -3.39 -7.27
C CYS A 176 12.59 -2.74 -7.43
N GLU A 177 13.29 -3.02 -8.54
CA GLU A 177 14.59 -2.43 -8.85
C GLU A 177 14.49 -0.92 -9.09
N GLN A 178 13.43 -0.46 -9.76
CA GLN A 178 13.15 0.96 -9.93
C GLN A 178 12.95 1.66 -8.58
N GLY A 179 12.13 1.09 -7.68
CA GLY A 179 11.91 1.66 -6.35
C GLY A 179 13.19 1.74 -5.50
N TYR A 180 14.07 0.74 -5.59
CA TYR A 180 15.40 0.78 -4.97
C TYR A 180 16.25 1.93 -5.54
N SER A 181 16.27 2.05 -6.86
CA SER A 181 17.05 3.07 -7.56
C SER A 181 16.57 4.49 -7.25
N ASP A 182 15.26 4.70 -7.21
CA ASP A 182 14.64 5.98 -6.86
C ASP A 182 14.98 6.39 -5.41
N ALA A 183 14.89 5.45 -4.47
CA ALA A 183 15.26 5.70 -3.07
C ALA A 183 16.76 5.98 -2.91
N LEU A 184 17.62 5.18 -3.55
CA LEU A 184 19.07 5.36 -3.50
C LEU A 184 19.47 6.72 -4.07
N LYS A 185 18.84 7.14 -5.17
CA LYS A 185 19.07 8.44 -5.77
C LYS A 185 18.70 9.57 -4.82
N PHE A 186 17.48 9.55 -4.27
CA PHE A 186 17.00 10.56 -3.33
C PHE A 186 17.94 10.71 -2.12
N LEU A 187 18.34 9.59 -1.51
CA LEU A 187 19.21 9.62 -0.33
C LEU A 187 20.61 10.18 -0.66
N LYS A 188 21.17 9.89 -1.83
CA LYS A 188 22.45 10.47 -2.28
C LYS A 188 22.35 11.97 -2.53
N GLU A 189 21.30 12.40 -3.23
CA GLU A 189 21.09 13.82 -3.58
C GLU A 189 20.86 14.69 -2.33
N ASN A 190 20.37 14.10 -1.23
CA ASN A 190 20.10 14.79 0.03
C ASN A 190 21.14 14.52 1.14
N GLY A 191 22.26 13.84 0.84
CA GLY A 191 23.33 13.60 1.81
C GLY A 191 22.93 12.74 3.01
N MET A 192 22.04 11.76 2.80
CA MET A 192 21.52 10.86 3.84
C MET A 192 22.18 9.46 3.83
N LEU A 193 23.31 9.31 3.11
CA LEU A 193 24.09 8.08 2.98
C LEU A 193 25.55 8.31 3.38
#